data_AF-A0A318CNZ7-F1
#
_entry.id   AF-A0A318CNZ7-F1
#
_cell.length_a   1.000
_cell.length_b   1.000
_cell.length_c   1.000
_cell.angle_alpha   90.00
_cell.angle_beta   90.00
_cell.angle_gamma   90.00
#
_symmetry.space_group_name_H-M   'P 1'
#
loop_
_entity.id
_entity.type
_entity.pdbx_description
1 polymer ?
#
loop_
_entity_poly.entity_id
_entity_poly.type
_entity_poly.pdbx_seq_one_letter_code
_entity_poly.pdbx_strand_id
1 'polypeptide(L)' 'MKRRTNFDAYLEEQLQDEDFAVRFKKAGEAWDVALQLAALRKEAGLSQKELAQRVGTSQQQISRLES' A
#
# COMPACT_ATOMS: atom_id res chain seq x y z
N MET A 1 17.18 0.18 17.65
CA MET A 1 15.75 -0.05 17.99
C MET A 1 14.96 1.17 17.54
N LYS A 2 13.94 1.00 16.68
CA LYS A 2 13.04 2.11 16.33
C LYS A 2 12.31 2.56 17.60
N ARG A 3 12.22 3.88 17.82
CA ARG A 3 11.62 4.47 19.02
C ARG A 3 10.10 4.42 18.85
N ARG A 4 9.39 3.81 19.80
CA ARG A 4 7.93 3.74 19.80
C ARG A 4 7.34 5.14 19.87
N THR A 5 6.42 5.44 18.96
CA THR A 5 5.76 6.74 18.82
C THR A 5 4.42 6.74 19.56
N ASN A 6 3.86 7.93 19.77
CA ASN A 6 2.48 8.07 20.27
C ASN A 6 1.47 7.38 19.34
N PHE A 7 1.74 7.40 18.03
CA PHE A 7 0.91 6.70 17.04
C PHE A 7 0.94 5.18 17.23
N ASP A 8 2.10 4.59 17.53
CA ASP A 8 2.20 3.15 17.76
C ASP A 8 1.40 2.71 19.00
N ALA A 9 1.38 3.53 20.06
CA ALA A 9 0.57 3.28 21.25
C ALA A 9 -0.93 3.38 20.96
N TYR A 10 -1.34 4.44 20.27
CA TYR A 10 -2.74 4.63 19.85
C TYR A 10 -3.21 3.49 18.93
N LEU A 11 -2.40 3.08 17.96
CA LEU A 11 -2.75 2.00 17.04
C LEU A 11 -2.92 0.67 17.78
N GLU A 12 -2.02 0.34 18.72
CA GLU A 12 -2.16 -0.87 19.55
C GLU A 12 -3.45 -0.88 20.37
N GLU A 13 -3.89 0.27 20.90
CA GLU A 13 -5.16 0.39 21.61
C GLU A 13 -6.35 0.17 20.67
N GLN A 14 -6.33 0.76 19.47
CA GLN A 14 -7.41 0.57 18.49
C GLN A 14 -7.48 -0.87 17.97
N LEU A 15 -6.34 -1.57 17.87
CA LEU A 15 -6.29 -2.97 17.44
C LEU A 15 -6.88 -3.96 18.46
N GLN A 16 -7.22 -3.53 19.68
CA GLN A 16 -7.96 -4.36 20.64
C GLN A 16 -9.44 -4.53 20.25
N ASP A 17 -9.99 -3.63 19.44
CA ASP A 17 -11.33 -3.75 18.87
C ASP A 17 -11.28 -4.71 17.67
N GLU A 18 -11.98 -5.85 17.76
CA GLU A 18 -11.95 -6.91 16.74
C GLU A 18 -12.47 -6.43 15.37
N ASP A 19 -13.52 -5.61 15.36
CA ASP A 19 -14.09 -5.07 14.12
C ASP A 19 -13.13 -4.09 13.46
N PHE A 20 -12.44 -3.27 14.25
CA PHE A 20 -11.36 -2.41 13.78
C PHE A 20 -10.19 -3.24 13.25
N ALA A 21 -9.71 -4.23 14.00
CA ALA A 21 -8.58 -5.06 13.62
C ALA A 21 -8.82 -5.80 12.29
N VAL A 22 -10.03 -6.36 12.09
CA VAL A 22 -10.41 -7.01 10.84
C VAL A 22 -10.40 -6.03 9.66
N ARG A 23 -10.96 -4.83 9.83
CA ARG A 23 -10.98 -3.80 8.78
C ARG A 23 -9.57 -3.27 8.50
N PHE A 24 -8.77 -3.05 9.54
CA PHE A 24 -7.39 -2.59 9.44
C PHE A 24 -6.52 -3.60 8.69
N LYS A 25 -6.65 -4.89 9.02
CA LYS A 25 -5.94 -5.95 8.30
C LYS A 25 -6.31 -6.00 6.82
N LYS A 26 -7.61 -5.97 6.49
CA LYS A 26 -8.10 -5.95 5.10
C LYS A 26 -7.61 -4.73 4.33
N ALA A 27 -7.60 -3.55 4.97
CA ALA A 27 -7.05 -2.33 4.38
C ALA A 27 -5.54 -2.45 4.14
N GLY A 28 -4.81 -3.07 5.08
CA GLY A 28 -3.39 -3.36 4.95
C GLY A 28 -3.06 -4.28 3.78
N GLU A 29 -3.87 -5.32 3.52
CA GLU A 29 -3.65 -6.25 2.39
C GLU A 29 -3.72 -5.55 1.03
N ALA A 30 -4.71 -4.68 0.82
CA ALA A 30 -4.82 -3.91 -0.43
C ALA A 30 -3.68 -2.89 -0.58
N TRP A 31 -3.30 -2.25 0.52
CA TRP A 31 -2.20 -1.28 0.55
C TRP A 31 -0.84 -1.94 0.29
N ASP A 32 -0.64 -3.17 0.78
CA ASP A 32 0.58 -3.95 0.56
C ASP A 32 0.78 -4.27 -0.92
N VAL A 33 -0.29 -4.65 -1.64
CA VAL A 33 -0.21 -4.89 -3.09
C VAL A 33 0.14 -3.63 -3.88
N ALA A 34 -0.48 -2.49 -3.53
CA ALA A 34 -0.19 -1.19 -4.17
C ALA A 34 1.28 -0.77 -3.97
N LEU A 35 1.78 -0.89 -2.73
CA LEU A 35 3.17 -0.61 -2.38
C LEU A 35 4.15 -1.54 -3.09
N GLN A 36 3.87 -2.85 -3.11
CA GLN A 36 4.70 -3.85 -3.79
C GLN A 36 4.78 -3.57 -5.29
N LEU A 37 3.67 -3.26 -5.96
CA LEU A 37 3.69 -2.93 -7.38
C LEU A 37 4.53 -1.67 -7.65
N ALA A 38 4.32 -0.61 -6.86
CA ALA A 38 5.07 0.63 -7.01
C ALA A 38 6.58 0.43 -6.78
N ALA A 39 6.95 -0.43 -5.82
CA ALA A 39 8.34 -0.79 -5.56
C ALA A 39 8.96 -1.57 -6.73
N LEU A 40 8.32 -2.67 -7.16
CA LEU A 40 8.79 -3.50 -8.27
C LEU A 40 8.89 -2.72 -9.58
N ARG A 41 7.93 -1.81 -9.85
CA ARG A 41 7.97 -0.93 -11.01
C ARG A 41 9.23 -0.04 -11.00
N LYS A 42 9.53 0.57 -9.84
CA LYS A 42 10.70 1.43 -9.67
C LYS A 42 12.01 0.63 -9.77
N GLU A 43 12.07 -0.57 -9.19
CA GLU A 43 13.22 -1.48 -9.31
C GLU A 43 13.46 -1.89 -10.76
N ALA A 44 12.39 -2.09 -11.53
CA ALA A 44 12.45 -2.35 -12.97
C ALA A 44 12.78 -1.10 -13.82
N GLY A 45 12.96 0.07 -13.21
CA GLY A 45 13.28 1.33 -13.91
C GLY A 45 12.13 1.89 -14.75
N LEU A 46 10.88 1.49 -14.48
CA LEU A 46 9.73 1.89 -15.28
C LEU A 46 9.02 3.12 -14.68
N SER A 47 8.62 4.04 -15.53
CA SER A 47 7.57 5.02 -15.22
C SER A 47 6.19 4.34 -15.16
N GLN A 48 5.21 5.00 -14.54
CA GLN A 48 3.83 4.52 -14.54
C GLN A 48 3.25 4.40 -15.96
N LYS A 49 3.67 5.28 -16.88
CA LYS A 49 3.27 5.24 -18.29
C LYS A 49 3.82 4.00 -18.99
N GLU A 50 5.09 3.66 -18.75
CA GLU A 50 5.72 2.47 -19.35
C GLU A 50 5.14 1.17 -18.79
N LEU A 51 4.88 1.11 -17.48
CA LEU A 51 4.16 -0.04 -16.90
C LEU A 51 2.76 -0.18 -17.53
N ALA A 52 2.02 0.92 -17.64
CA ALA A 52 0.68 0.91 -18.22
C ALA A 52 0.65 0.36 -19.66
N GLN A 53 1.62 0.77 -20.48
CA GLN A 53 1.79 0.24 -21.84
C GLN A 53 2.06 -1.27 -21.85
N ARG A 54 2.90 -1.78 -20.94
CA ARG A 54 3.24 -3.21 -20.87
C ARG A 54 2.07 -4.09 -20.47
N VAL A 55 1.23 -3.63 -19.54
CA VAL A 55 0.09 -4.42 -19.02
C VAL A 55 -1.24 -4.12 -19.73
N GLY A 56 -1.22 -3.27 -20.76
CA GLY A 56 -2.41 -2.98 -21.57
C GLY A 56 -3.49 -2.17 -20.85
N THR A 57 -3.08 -1.20 -20.02
CA THR A 57 -3.99 -0.33 -19.26
C THR A 57 -3.59 1.14 -19.42
N SER A 58 -4.34 2.06 -18.80
CA SER A 58 -3.98 3.49 -18.80
C SER A 58 -3.04 3.87 -17.65
N GLN A 59 -2.20 4.89 -17.85
CA GLN A 59 -1.37 5.47 -16.77
C GLN A 59 -2.22 5.91 -15.57
N GLN A 60 -3.43 6.42 -15.82
CA GLN A 60 -4.36 6.84 -14.77
C GLN A 60 -4.83 5.66 -13.92
N GLN A 61 -5.06 4.49 -14.52
CA GLN A 61 -5.39 3.26 -13.80
C GLN A 61 -4.21 2.75 -12.97
N ILE A 62 -2.98 2.79 -13.50
CA ILE A 62 -1.77 2.49 -12.72
C ILE A 62 -1.62 3.46 -11.54
N SER A 63 -1.80 4.76 -11.77
CA SER A 63 -1.73 5.76 -10.70
C SER A 63 -2.74 5.48 -9.60
N ARG A 64 -4.01 5.18 -9.93
CA ARG A 64 -5.04 4.85 -8.94
C ARG A 64 -4.75 3.57 -8.16
N LEU A 65 -4.05 2.63 -8.79
CA LEU A 65 -3.71 1.36 -8.15
C LEU A 65 -2.47 1.47 -7.25
N GLU A 66 -1.57 2.42 -7.52
CA GLU A 66 -0.38 2.72 -6.70
C GLU A 66 -0.60 3.80 -5.62
N SER A 67 -1.77 4.47 -5.58
CA SER A 67 -2.06 5.60 -4.67
C SER A 67 -2.87 5.20 -3.45
#